data_AF-A0A495JQ95-F1
#
_entry.id   AF-A0A495JQ95-F1
#
_cell.length_a   1.000
_cell.length_b   1.000
_cell.length_c   1.000
_cell.angle_alpha   90.00
_cell.angle_beta   90.00
_cell.angle_gamma   90.00
#
_symmetry.space_group_name_H-M   'P 1'
#
loop_
_entity.id
_entity.type
_entity.pdbx_description
1 polymer ?
#
loop_
_entity_poly.entity_id
_entity_poly.type
_entity_poly.pdbx_seq_one_letter_code
_entity_poly.pdbx_strand_id
1 'polypeptide(L)' 'MSAPTTTTMAAFATATWRKSSRSGDQGACVEFAVTADAIGVRDSKDQAGPVLLFPATAWSAFASAVPTAPVID' A
#
# COMPACT_ATOMS: atom_id res chain seq x y z
N MET A 1 -9.42 -5.26 -15.28
CA MET A 1 -8.47 -5.45 -14.17
C MET A 1 -7.93 -6.87 -14.31
N SER A 2 -6.70 -7.05 -14.75
CA SER A 2 -6.09 -8.39 -14.77
C SER A 2 -5.92 -8.87 -13.34
N ALA A 3 -6.26 -10.12 -13.06
CA ALA A 3 -6.04 -10.71 -11.74
C ALA A 3 -4.54 -10.63 -11.40
N PRO A 4 -4.18 -10.42 -10.13
CA PRO A 4 -2.79 -10.48 -9.72
C PRO A 4 -2.23 -11.87 -9.99
N THR A 5 -1.05 -11.94 -10.59
CA THR A 5 -0.35 -13.20 -10.79
C THR A 5 0.08 -13.76 -9.44
N THR A 6 0.01 -15.08 -9.25
CA THR A 6 0.41 -15.76 -7.99
C THR A 6 1.82 -15.36 -7.52
N THR A 7 2.75 -15.09 -8.45
CA THR A 7 4.10 -14.59 -8.18
C THR A 7 4.10 -13.26 -7.43
N THR A 8 3.18 -12.35 -7.77
CA THR A 8 3.04 -11.05 -7.09
C THR A 8 2.59 -11.24 -5.65
N MET A 9 1.60 -12.12 -5.40
CA MET A 9 1.16 -12.41 -4.03
C MET A 9 2.27 -13.04 -3.18
N ALA A 10 3.04 -13.98 -3.75
CA ALA A 10 4.16 -14.60 -3.06
C ALA A 10 5.25 -13.58 -2.68
N ALA A 11 5.53 -12.58 -3.54
CA ALA A 11 6.48 -11.52 -3.23
C ALA A 11 6.09 -10.70 -1.99
N PHE A 12 4.80 -10.55 -1.71
CA PHE A 12 4.32 -9.83 -0.52
C PHE A 12 4.38 -10.64 0.77
N ALA A 13 4.54 -11.96 0.70
CA ALA A 13 4.72 -12.81 1.87
C ALA A 13 6.07 -12.57 2.58
N THR A 14 7.09 -12.15 1.83
CA THR A 14 8.45 -11.87 2.36
C THR A 14 8.82 -10.38 2.28
N ALA A 15 7.91 -9.52 1.80
CA ALA A 15 8.17 -8.10 1.66
C ALA A 15 8.29 -7.39 3.02
N THR A 16 9.06 -6.32 3.06
CA THR A 16 9.14 -5.44 4.23
C THR A 16 7.93 -4.51 4.25
N TRP A 17 7.02 -4.75 5.19
CA TRP A 17 5.83 -3.93 5.42
C TRP A 17 6.16 -2.70 6.26
N ARG A 18 5.66 -1.55 5.83
CA ARG A 18 5.81 -0.26 6.51
C ARG A 18 4.44 0.26 6.93
N LYS A 19 4.24 0.38 8.24
CA LYS A 19 3.05 1.02 8.82
C LYS A 19 3.06 2.52 8.56
N SER A 20 1.91 3.08 8.19
CA SER A 20 1.74 4.52 8.06
C SER A 20 1.90 5.21 9.42
N SER A 21 2.53 6.38 9.44
CA SER A 21 2.60 7.22 10.65
C SER A 21 1.23 7.78 11.07
N ARG A 22 0.23 7.69 10.20
CA ARG A 22 -1.17 8.08 10.48
C ARG A 22 -1.98 6.94 11.09
N SER A 23 -1.40 5.73 11.19
CA SER A 23 -2.00 4.58 11.89
C SER A 23 -1.90 4.78 13.39
N GLY A 24 -2.88 5.47 13.98
CA GLY A 24 -3.01 5.69 15.42
C GLY A 24 -4.27 5.06 16.03
N ASP A 25 -4.56 5.38 17.28
CA ASP A 25 -5.63 4.76 18.07
C ASP A 25 -7.04 5.00 17.50
N GLN A 26 -7.19 6.00 16.63
CA GLN A 26 -8.44 6.41 15.98
C GLN A 26 -8.93 5.45 14.87
N GLY A 27 -8.27 4.31 14.69
CA GLY A 27 -8.88 3.15 14.03
C GLY A 27 -8.55 2.93 12.55
N ALA A 28 -7.94 3.90 11.86
CA ALA A 28 -7.58 3.81 10.44
C ALA A 28 -6.12 3.35 10.24
N CYS A 29 -5.85 2.06 10.47
CA CYS A 29 -4.49 1.52 10.39
C CYS A 29 -4.20 0.93 9.01
N VAL A 30 -3.19 1.47 8.33
CA VAL A 30 -2.73 0.93 7.04
C VAL A 30 -1.22 0.69 7.06
N GLU A 31 -0.81 -0.36 6.39
CA GLU A 31 0.59 -0.60 6.04
C GLU A 31 0.74 -0.95 4.57
N PHE A 32 1.90 -0.61 4.02
CA PHE A 32 2.22 -0.86 2.62
C PHE A 32 3.58 -1.52 2.47
N ALA A 33 3.74 -2.28 1.40
CA ALA A 33 5.01 -2.86 0.99
C ALA A 33 5.26 -2.57 -0.48
N VAL A 34 6.52 -2.45 -0.85
CA VAL A 34 6.95 -2.21 -2.23
C VAL A 34 7.74 -3.44 -2.70
N THR A 35 7.39 -3.94 -3.88
CA THR A 35 8.12 -4.98 -4.61
C THR A 35 8.63 -4.39 -5.93
N ALA A 36 9.31 -5.19 -6.76
CA ALA A 36 9.78 -4.74 -8.06
C ALA A 36 8.63 -4.27 -8.98
N ASP A 37 7.49 -4.96 -8.95
CA ASP A 37 6.41 -4.75 -9.93
C ASP A 37 5.17 -4.05 -9.35
N ALA A 38 4.99 -4.11 -8.03
CA ALA A 38 3.75 -3.72 -7.39
C ALA A 38 3.91 -3.13 -5.99
N ILE A 39 2.89 -2.38 -5.58
CA ILE A 39 2.66 -1.91 -4.22
C ILE A 39 1.51 -2.72 -3.63
N GLY A 40 1.74 -3.27 -2.45
CA GLY A 40 0.74 -3.94 -1.64
C GLY A 40 0.28 -3.03 -0.51
N VAL A 41 -1.03 -2.95 -0.29
CA VAL A 41 -1.64 -2.20 0.82
C VAL A 41 -2.59 -3.12 1.58
N ARG A 42 -2.49 -3.14 2.91
CA ARG A 42 -3.40 -3.93 3.78
C ARG A 42 -3.73 -3.19 5.06
N ASP A 43 -4.74 -3.69 5.76
CA ASP A 43 -5.04 -3.29 7.13
C ASP A 43 -3.92 -3.77 8.06
N SER A 44 -3.30 -2.87 8.82
CA SER A 44 -2.26 -3.28 9.77
C SER A 44 -2.80 -4.11 10.93
N LYS A 45 -4.12 -4.10 11.17
CA LYS A 45 -4.77 -4.89 12.22
C LYS A 45 -5.09 -6.31 11.77
N ASP A 46 -5.17 -6.53 10.46
CA ASP A 46 -5.43 -7.83 9.87
C ASP A 46 -4.35 -8.16 8.83
N GLN A 47 -3.16 -8.50 9.32
CA GLN A 47 -2.01 -8.80 8.46
C GLN A 47 -2.19 -10.07 7.61
N ALA A 48 -3.07 -10.98 8.04
CA ALA A 48 -3.41 -12.19 7.29
C ALA A 48 -4.57 -11.97 6.30
N GLY A 49 -5.22 -10.82 6.35
CA GLY A 49 -6.31 -10.44 5.49
C GLY A 49 -5.88 -10.10 4.04
N PRO A 50 -6.85 -9.68 3.22
CA PRO A 50 -6.60 -9.34 1.82
C PRO A 50 -5.60 -8.20 1.63
N VAL A 51 -4.78 -8.32 0.58
CA VAL A 51 -3.86 -7.27 0.14
C VAL A 51 -4.40 -6.62 -1.14
N LEU A 52 -4.56 -5.30 -1.13
CA LEU A 52 -4.80 -4.53 -2.34
C LEU A 52 -3.49 -4.37 -3.10
N LEU A 53 -3.51 -4.70 -4.39
CA LEU A 53 -2.33 -4.68 -5.25
C LEU A 53 -2.47 -3.62 -6.33
N PHE A 54 -1.46 -2.75 -6.40
CA PHE A 54 -1.36 -1.69 -7.39
C PHE A 54 -0.08 -1.89 -8.22
N PRO A 55 -0.16 -1.87 -9.57
CA PRO A 55 1.04 -1.73 -10.38
C PRO A 55 1.83 -0.48 -9.98
N ALA A 56 3.15 -0.55 -10.02
CA ALA A 56 4.01 0.58 -9.64
C ALA A 56 3.65 1.89 -10.37
N THR A 57 3.36 1.81 -11.67
CA THR A 57 2.97 2.96 -12.49
C THR A 57 1.64 3.58 -12.06
N ALA A 58 0.65 2.75 -11.70
CA ALA A 58 -0.64 3.22 -11.22
C ALA A 58 -0.51 3.89 -9.84
N TRP A 59 0.33 3.34 -8.95
CA TRP A 59 0.62 3.93 -7.65
C TRP A 59 1.28 5.31 -7.79
N SER A 60 2.28 5.44 -8.67
CA SER A 60 2.94 6.72 -8.95
C SER A 60 1.96 7.76 -9.50
N ALA A 61 1.09 7.37 -10.44
CA ALA A 61 0.06 8.25 -10.99
C ALA A 61 -0.91 8.72 -9.89
N PHE A 62 -1.38 7.79 -9.05
CA PHE A 62 -2.25 8.10 -7.91
C PHE A 62 -1.58 9.10 -6.95
N ALA A 63 -0.34 8.85 -6.55
CA ALA A 63 0.39 9.74 -5.64
C ALA A 63 0.62 11.14 -6.24
N SER A 64 0.90 11.22 -7.55
CA SER A 64 1.09 12.51 -8.24
C SER A 64 -0.19 13.33 -8.39
N ALA A 65 -1.36 12.67 -8.34
CA ALA A 65 -2.65 13.32 -8.44
C ALA A 65 -3.14 13.92 -7.11
N VAL A 66 -2.47 13.61 -5.99
CA VAL A 66 -2.81 14.19 -4.69
C VAL A 66 -2.40 15.66 -4.70
N PRO A 67 -3.35 16.61 -4.54
CA PRO A 67 -3.01 18.03 -4.45
C PRO A 67 -2.05 18.25 -3.28
N THR A 68 -0.99 19.04 -3.50
CA THR A 68 -0.17 19.50 -2.38
C THR A 68 -1.09 20.27 -1.43
N ALA A 69 -1.26 19.77 -0.21
CA ALA A 69 -1.99 20.52 0.80
C ALA A 69 -1.27 21.86 1.00
N PRO A 70 -1.99 22.99 1.12
CA PRO A 70 -1.36 24.25 1.46
C PRO A 70 -0.63 24.07 2.80
N VAL A 71 0.66 24.39 2.82
CA VAL A 71 1.39 24.53 4.07
C VAL A 71 0.81 25.76 4.75
N ILE A 72 -0.02 25.55 5.77
CA ILE A 72 -0.45 26.63 6.67
C ILE A 72 0.68 26.78 7.69
N ASP A 73 1.38 27.91 7.60
CA ASP A 73 2.27 28.43 8.65
C ASP A 73 1.44 28.84 9.88
#